data_AF-A0A932C2X1-F1
#
_entry.id   AF-A0A932C2X1-F1
#
_cell.length_a   1.000
_cell.length_b   1.000
_cell.length_c   1.000
_cell.angle_alpha   90.00
_cell.angle_beta   90.00
_cell.angle_gamma   90.00
#
_symmetry.space_group_name_H-M   'P 1'
#
loop_
_entity.id
_entity.type
_entity.pdbx_description
1 polymer ?
#
loop_
_entity_poly.entity_id
_entity_poly.type
_entity_poly.pdbx_seq_one_letter_code
_entity_poly.pdbx_strand_id
1 'polypeptide(L)'
;MPTDAKPHLQHDRTMQRARTPMTPDAALAAATQFCARRNSVYVAFLEQEGPGYATFRGQGGEEILVAARVVDGATEVTGSSYMFDQQVARFLSSLPALPEGGA
;
A
#
# COMPACT_ATOMS: atom_id res chain seq x y z
N MET A 1 -22.95 24.23 23.50
CA MET A 1 -21.60 23.66 23.29
C MET A 1 -21.65 22.80 22.05
N PRO A 2 -20.93 23.14 20.97
CA PRO A 2 -20.70 22.21 19.87
C PRO A 2 -19.49 21.32 20.21
N THR A 3 -19.64 20.03 19.97
CA THR A 3 -18.63 19.00 20.20
C THR A 3 -17.68 18.98 19.00
N ASP A 4 -16.55 19.68 19.09
CA ASP A 4 -15.47 19.55 18.12
C ASP A 4 -14.73 18.23 18.37
N ALA A 5 -15.18 17.18 17.68
CA ALA A 5 -14.47 15.92 17.63
C ALA A 5 -13.12 16.15 16.92
N LYS A 6 -12.04 16.20 17.70
CA LYS A 6 -10.67 16.25 17.18
C LYS A 6 -10.48 15.10 16.18
N PRO A 7 -10.09 15.38 14.92
CA PRO A 7 -9.75 14.32 14.00
C PRO A 7 -8.60 13.50 14.59
N HIS A 8 -8.79 12.18 14.71
CA HIS A 8 -7.84 11.26 15.27
C HIS A 8 -6.56 11.23 14.40
N LEU A 9 -5.59 12.07 14.76
CA LEU A 9 -4.27 12.24 14.13
C LEU A 9 -3.42 10.95 14.09
N GLN A 10 -3.92 9.87 14.68
CA GLN A 10 -3.19 8.62 14.89
C GLN A 10 -3.27 7.65 13.69
N HIS A 11 -4.23 7.84 12.78
CA HIS A 11 -4.39 6.97 11.60
C HIS A 11 -3.29 7.17 10.53
N ASP A 12 -2.68 8.35 10.44
CA ASP A 12 -1.86 8.77 9.30
C ASP A 12 -0.34 8.48 9.47
N ARG A 13 0.11 7.86 10.58
CA ARG A 13 1.55 7.71 10.86
C ARG A 13 2.17 6.37 10.47
N THR A 14 1.37 5.32 10.30
CA THR A 14 1.85 3.96 9.95
C THR A 14 1.26 3.42 8.66
N MET A 15 0.21 4.04 8.13
CA MET A 15 -0.41 3.67 6.86
C MET A 15 0.09 4.60 5.77
N GLN A 16 0.87 4.07 4.85
CA GLN A 16 1.38 4.80 3.70
C GLN A 16 0.40 4.67 2.53
N ARG A 17 0.30 5.68 1.67
CA ARG A 17 -0.67 5.70 0.56
C ARG A 17 -0.13 6.34 -0.71
N ALA A 18 -0.61 5.86 -1.86
CA ALA A 18 -0.42 6.46 -3.17
C ALA A 18 -1.70 6.34 -4.01
N ARG A 19 -1.85 7.22 -5.00
CA ARG A 19 -2.92 7.15 -6.00
C ARG A 19 -2.35 6.77 -7.36
N THR A 20 -3.02 5.87 -8.06
CA THR A 20 -2.58 5.33 -9.35
C THR A 20 -3.77 5.22 -10.32
N PRO A 21 -3.56 5.39 -11.64
CA PRO A 21 -4.58 5.14 -12.65
C PRO A 21 -4.81 3.64 -12.91
N MET A 22 -4.00 2.75 -12.32
CA MET A 22 -4.18 1.29 -12.42
C MET A 22 -5.51 0.86 -11.80
N THR A 23 -6.04 -0.30 -12.20
CA THR A 23 -7.15 -0.94 -11.47
C THR A 23 -6.65 -1.49 -10.12
N PRO A 24 -7.55 -1.70 -9.13
CA PRO A 24 -7.17 -2.31 -7.86
C PRO A 24 -6.44 -3.65 -8.02
N ASP A 25 -6.97 -4.55 -8.85
CA ASP A 25 -6.38 -5.87 -9.10
C ASP A 25 -4.99 -5.76 -9.73
N ALA A 26 -4.80 -4.82 -10.66
CA ALA A 26 -3.49 -4.59 -11.28
C ALA A 26 -2.47 -4.03 -10.26
N ALA A 27 -2.91 -3.18 -9.32
CA ALA A 27 -2.06 -2.68 -8.25
C ALA A 27 -1.65 -3.78 -7.27
N LEU A 28 -2.56 -4.70 -6.92
CA LEU A 28 -2.24 -5.86 -6.08
C LEU A 28 -1.30 -6.84 -6.80
N ALA A 29 -1.51 -7.09 -8.09
CA ALA A 29 -0.60 -7.90 -8.90
C ALA A 29 0.81 -7.27 -8.97
N ALA A 30 0.91 -5.94 -9.09
CA ALA A 30 2.18 -5.22 -9.02
C ALA A 30 2.85 -5.36 -7.64
N ALA A 31 2.07 -5.33 -6.55
CA ALA A 31 2.58 -5.57 -5.20
C ALA A 31 3.22 -6.96 -5.07
N THR A 32 2.54 -8.00 -5.58
CA THR A 32 3.05 -9.38 -5.60
C THR A 32 4.37 -9.48 -6.36
N GLN A 33 4.43 -8.88 -7.56
CA GLN A 33 5.67 -8.87 -8.34
C GLN A 33 6.79 -8.09 -7.66
N PHE A 34 6.46 -6.96 -7.01
CA PHE A 34 7.43 -6.12 -6.33
C PHE A 34 8.03 -6.85 -5.11
N CYS A 35 7.18 -7.38 -4.23
CA CYS A 35 7.60 -8.03 -2.98
C CYS A 35 8.43 -9.30 -3.23
N ALA A 36 8.16 -10.01 -4.34
CA ALA A 36 8.91 -11.21 -4.72
C ALA A 36 10.26 -10.92 -5.41
N ARG A 37 10.61 -9.65 -5.72
CA ARG A 37 11.75 -9.32 -6.61
C ARG A 37 12.92 -8.64 -5.85
N ARG A 38 14.14 -9.09 -6.16
CA ARG A 38 15.48 -8.54 -5.82
C ARG A 38 15.64 -7.75 -4.49
N ASN A 39 15.91 -8.48 -3.41
CA ASN A 39 16.96 -8.24 -2.39
C ASN A 39 16.70 -9.28 -1.29
N SER A 40 17.61 -10.24 -1.08
CA SER A 40 17.37 -11.44 -0.25
C SER A 40 16.89 -11.16 1.16
N VAL A 41 17.12 -9.95 1.70
CA VAL A 41 16.74 -9.56 3.07
C VAL A 41 15.28 -9.09 3.17
N TYR A 42 14.69 -8.60 2.08
CA TYR A 42 13.37 -7.95 2.09
C TYR A 42 12.35 -8.62 1.19
N VAL A 43 12.62 -9.85 0.74
CA VAL A 43 11.66 -10.63 -0.03
C VAL A 43 10.50 -11.02 0.87
N ALA A 44 9.28 -10.75 0.40
CA ALA A 44 8.06 -11.26 1.00
C ALA A 44 7.21 -11.91 -0.08
N PHE A 45 6.66 -13.08 0.22
CA PHE A 45 5.82 -13.84 -0.71
C PHE A 45 4.36 -13.70 -0.33
N LEU A 46 3.47 -13.79 -1.33
CA LEU A 46 2.03 -13.74 -1.12
C LEU A 46 1.61 -14.84 -0.13
N GLU A 47 0.96 -14.43 0.94
CA GLU A 47 0.40 -15.33 1.96
C GLU A 47 -1.11 -15.47 1.77
N GLN A 48 -1.80 -14.34 1.57
CA GLN A 48 -3.24 -14.31 1.32
C GLN A 48 -3.60 -13.20 0.32
N GLU A 49 -4.59 -13.47 -0.52
CA GLU A 49 -5.23 -12.48 -1.38
C GLU A 49 -6.74 -12.54 -1.18
N GLY A 50 -7.39 -11.38 -1.13
CA GLY A 50 -8.84 -11.26 -1.05
C GLY A 50 -9.34 -10.00 -1.76
N PRO A 51 -10.65 -9.73 -1.74
CA PRO A 51 -11.22 -8.60 -2.47
C PRO A 51 -10.62 -7.27 -2.00
N GLY A 52 -9.78 -6.67 -2.85
CA GLY A 52 -9.13 -5.39 -2.59
C GLY A 52 -7.95 -5.42 -1.61
N TYR A 53 -7.39 -6.60 -1.29
CA TYR A 53 -6.19 -6.68 -0.44
C TYR A 53 -5.30 -7.90 -0.73
N ALA A 54 -4.03 -7.77 -0.33
CA ALA A 54 -3.05 -8.86 -0.31
C ALA A 54 -2.16 -8.73 0.95
N THR A 55 -1.78 -9.87 1.52
CA THR A 55 -0.78 -9.97 2.59
C THR A 55 0.43 -10.72 2.11
N PHE A 56 1.62 -10.29 2.53
CA PHE A 56 2.90 -10.89 2.16
C PHE A 56 3.72 -11.21 3.39
N ARG A 57 4.39 -12.37 3.38
CA ARG A 57 5.23 -12.86 4.49
C ARG A 57 6.70 -13.00 4.12
N GLY A 58 7.58 -12.42 4.94
CA GLY A 58 9.04 -12.54 4.86
C GLY A 58 9.62 -13.67 5.70
N GLN A 59 10.93 -13.92 5.55
CA GLN A 59 11.64 -15.03 6.22
C GLN A 59 11.58 -14.96 7.76
N GLY A 60 11.50 -13.74 8.33
CA GLY A 60 11.46 -13.52 9.79
C GLY A 60 10.05 -13.52 10.39
N GLY A 61 9.02 -13.88 9.64
CA GLY A 61 7.62 -13.65 10.04
C GLY A 61 7.20 -12.18 9.92
N GLU A 62 7.97 -11.39 9.18
CA GLU A 62 7.61 -10.02 8.82
C GLU A 62 6.41 -10.04 7.87
N GLU A 63 5.55 -9.02 8.00
CA GLU A 63 4.32 -8.93 7.22
C GLU A 63 4.25 -7.59 6.49
N ILE A 64 3.80 -7.62 5.23
CA ILE A 64 3.37 -6.45 4.48
C ILE A 64 1.89 -6.64 4.15
N LEU A 65 1.08 -5.63 4.45
CA LEU A 65 -0.33 -5.58 4.06
C LEU A 65 -0.48 -4.51 2.99
N VAL A 66 -1.13 -4.86 1.88
CA VAL A 66 -1.48 -3.93 0.81
C VAL A 66 -2.98 -4.00 0.58
N ALA A 67 -3.63 -2.84 0.50
CA ALA A 67 -5.01 -2.73 0.07
C ALA A 67 -5.12 -1.78 -1.12
N ALA A 68 -6.06 -2.06 -2.02
CA ALA A 68 -6.32 -1.26 -3.20
C ALA A 68 -7.84 -1.12 -3.38
N ARG A 69 -8.30 0.12 -3.58
CA ARG A 69 -9.73 0.43 -3.79
C ARG A 69 -9.90 1.66 -4.67
N VAL A 70 -11.04 1.75 -5.35
CA VAL A 70 -11.39 2.94 -6.13
C VAL A 70 -11.88 4.05 -5.19
N VAL A 71 -11.29 5.23 -5.29
CA VAL A 71 -11.62 6.46 -4.56
C VAL A 71 -11.55 7.63 -5.55
N ASP A 72 -12.63 8.40 -5.67
CA ASP A 72 -12.72 9.58 -6.55
C ASP A 72 -12.30 9.31 -8.02
N GLY A 73 -12.62 8.13 -8.55
CA GLY A 73 -12.31 7.76 -9.93
C GLY A 73 -10.87 7.29 -10.17
N ALA A 74 -10.04 7.17 -9.13
CA ALA A 74 -8.71 6.57 -9.20
C ALA A 74 -8.54 5.45 -8.18
N THR A 75 -7.49 4.63 -8.33
CA THR A 75 -7.17 3.63 -7.31
C THR A 75 -6.29 4.24 -6.23
N GLU A 76 -6.78 4.21 -4.99
CA GLU A 76 -5.99 4.44 -3.80
C GLU A 76 -5.36 3.12 -3.36
N VAL A 77 -4.03 3.10 -3.25
CA VAL A 77 -3.26 1.97 -2.74
C VAL A 77 -2.68 2.35 -1.39
N THR A 78 -3.01 1.57 -0.37
CA THR A 78 -2.45 1.73 0.98
C THR A 78 -1.56 0.56 1.32
N GLY A 79 -0.47 0.81 2.02
CA GLY A 79 0.41 -0.24 2.53
C GLY A 79 0.80 0.02 3.98
N SER A 80 0.99 -1.05 4.73
CA SER A 80 1.53 -1.00 6.08
C SER A 80 2.40 -2.21 6.38
N SER A 81 3.36 -2.01 7.27
CA SER A 81 4.19 -3.06 7.84
C SER A 81 4.75 -2.59 9.17
N TYR A 82 5.11 -3.52 10.05
CA TYR A 82 5.84 -3.19 11.28
C TYR A 82 7.35 -3.00 11.05
N MET A 83 7.94 -3.75 10.09
CA MET A 83 9.39 -3.73 9.84
C MET A 83 9.76 -3.26 8.43
N PHE A 84 8.84 -3.33 7.46
CA PHE A 84 9.13 -3.13 6.04
C PHE A 84 8.63 -1.76 5.52
N ASP A 85 8.59 -0.74 6.37
CA ASP A 85 8.11 0.61 6.00
C ASP A 85 8.80 1.18 4.76
N GLN A 86 10.13 1.01 4.65
CA GLN A 86 10.86 1.49 3.48
C GLN A 86 10.47 0.74 2.20
N GLN A 87 10.11 -0.54 2.32
CA GLN A 87 9.73 -1.37 1.17
C GLN A 87 8.33 -1.02 0.71
N VAL A 88 7.42 -0.74 1.66
CA VAL A 88 6.11 -0.15 1.37
C VAL A 88 6.29 1.19 0.64
N ALA A 89 7.14 2.09 1.13
CA ALA A 89 7.38 3.40 0.50
C ALA A 89 7.91 3.26 -0.94
N ARG A 90 8.85 2.34 -1.17
CA ARG A 90 9.42 2.06 -2.49
C ARG A 90 8.41 1.47 -3.45
N PHE A 91 7.58 0.53 -2.98
CA PHE A 91 6.49 -0.02 -3.76
C PHE A 91 5.53 1.08 -4.20
N LEU A 92 5.03 1.88 -3.25
CA LEU A 92 4.08 2.95 -3.54
C LEU A 92 4.66 3.99 -4.50
N SER A 93 5.94 4.32 -4.37
CA SER A 93 6.66 5.24 -5.28
C SER A 93 6.92 4.65 -6.67
N SER A 94 6.83 3.33 -6.83
CA SER A 94 7.01 2.65 -8.12
C SER A 94 5.72 2.60 -8.94
N LEU A 95 4.57 2.89 -8.33
CA LEU A 95 3.30 2.93 -9.03
C LEU A 95 3.24 4.15 -9.97
N PRO A 96 2.61 4.03 -11.14
CA PRO A 96 2.32 5.19 -11.97
C PRO A 96 1.50 6.21 -11.16
N ALA A 97 2.01 7.44 -11.06
CA ALA A 97 1.30 8.53 -10.43
C ALA A 97 0.22 9.08 -11.37
N LEU A 98 -0.88 9.58 -10.81
CA LEU A 98 -1.77 10.45 -11.58
C LEU A 98 -0.99 11.72 -11.96
N PRO A 99 -1.23 12.30 -13.15
CA PRO A 99 -0.70 13.62 -13.47
C PRO A 99 -1.09 14.58 -12.35
N GLU A 100 -0.13 15.38 -11.86
CA GLU A 100 -0.49 16.50 -11.00
C GLU A 100 -1.46 17.37 -11.80
N GLY A 101 -2.70 17.49 -11.32
CA GLY A 101 -3.70 18.33 -11.95
C GLY A 101 -3.22 19.77 -11.94
N GLY A 102 -2.66 20.21 -13.07
CA GLY A 102 -2.52 21.64 -13.36
C GLY A 102 -3.90 22.25 -13.37
N ALA A 103 -4.09 23.22 -12.48
CA ALA A 103 -5.23 24.15 -12.51
C ALA A 103 -5.22 24.98 -13.80
#